data_AF-A0AB37KCC4-F1
#
_entry.id   AF-A0AB37KCC4-F1
#
_cell.length_a   1.000
_cell.length_b   1.000
_cell.length_c   1.000
_cell.angle_alpha   90.00
_cell.angle_beta   90.00
_cell.angle_gamma   90.00
#
_symmetry.space_group_name_H-M   'P 1'
#
loop_
_entity.id
_entity.type
_entity.pdbx_description
1 polymer ?
#
loop_
_entity_poly.entity_id
_entity_poly.type
_entity_poly.pdbx_seq_one_letter_code
_entity_poly.pdbx_strand_id
1 'polypeptide(L)'
;MPGKKIFSLLGYGIPLMMIIMIPPVLQLYLVYMIIGMFGISGIFHNILPVIFEKLQKKYAYDATKSILYSNLIEAVKSNGFLTRMISISMMILSVLLCSNAQQSLTITFIAISFVIMISMMLLCIYNNMTTLAAKRTIQYSNLVLLGYDEKMIKSIIKKEQYWYFALLFLLPFVYVIISIVKFMMYQDISIIFTISVLAVFIVLIILCEKLCELPHAAVLKNRRFSS
;
A
#
# COMPACT_ATOMS: atom_id res chain seq x y z
N MET A 1 -9.27 -9.77 21.50
CA MET A 1 -9.93 -8.65 20.78
C MET A 1 -10.55 -9.12 19.46
N PRO A 2 -11.61 -9.95 19.47
CA PRO A 2 -12.34 -10.35 18.26
C PRO A 2 -13.11 -9.18 17.61
N GLY A 3 -13.63 -8.24 18.42
CA GLY A 3 -14.45 -7.11 17.92
C GLY A 3 -13.74 -6.19 16.93
N LYS A 4 -12.46 -5.86 17.15
CA LYS A 4 -11.69 -4.99 16.23
C LYS A 4 -11.48 -5.62 14.86
N LYS A 5 -11.34 -6.95 14.79
CA LYS A 5 -11.17 -7.70 13.54
C LYS A 5 -12.47 -7.71 12.75
N ILE A 6 -13.58 -8.03 13.43
CA ILE A 6 -14.92 -8.03 12.83
C ILE A 6 -15.26 -6.64 12.30
N PHE A 7 -15.03 -5.58 13.08
CA PHE A 7 -15.25 -4.21 12.66
C PHE A 7 -14.42 -3.82 11.44
N SER A 8 -13.14 -4.22 11.39
CA SER A 8 -12.26 -3.95 10.24
C SER A 8 -12.75 -4.67 8.97
N LEU A 9 -13.21 -5.91 9.11
CA LEU A 9 -13.67 -6.73 8.00
C LEU A 9 -15.03 -6.25 7.48
N LEU A 10 -15.95 -5.86 8.37
CA LEU A 10 -17.21 -5.21 8.01
C LEU A 10 -16.98 -3.84 7.36
N GLY A 11 -16.06 -3.04 7.90
CA GLY A 11 -15.70 -1.73 7.35
C GLY A 11 -15.10 -1.80 5.95
N TYR A 12 -14.49 -2.93 5.57
CA TYR A 12 -14.03 -3.20 4.19
C TYR A 12 -15.14 -3.84 3.33
N GLY A 13 -15.84 -4.83 3.87
CA GLY A 13 -16.84 -5.60 3.11
C GLY A 13 -18.08 -4.78 2.76
N ILE A 14 -18.64 -4.03 3.70
CA ILE A 14 -19.89 -3.29 3.49
C ILE A 14 -19.77 -2.25 2.37
N PRO A 15 -18.77 -1.34 2.36
CA PRO A 15 -18.67 -0.35 1.30
C PRO A 15 -18.38 -0.98 -0.06
N LEU A 16 -17.64 -2.08 -0.08
CA LEU A 16 -17.35 -2.82 -1.31
C LEU A 16 -18.62 -3.45 -1.89
N MET A 17 -19.46 -4.05 -1.05
CA MET A 17 -20.77 -4.57 -1.48
C MET A 17 -21.70 -3.46 -1.96
N MET A 18 -21.70 -2.30 -1.28
CA MET A 18 -22.50 -1.14 -1.71
C MET A 18 -22.07 -0.61 -3.08
N ILE A 19 -20.76 -0.51 -3.34
CA ILE A 19 -20.22 -0.15 -4.67
C ILE A 19 -20.67 -1.16 -5.74
N ILE A 20 -20.74 -2.45 -5.40
CA ILE A 20 -21.19 -3.49 -6.34
C ILE A 20 -22.70 -3.41 -6.60
N MET A 21 -23.52 -3.09 -5.60
CA MET A 21 -24.98 -3.10 -5.75
C MET A 21 -25.55 -1.80 -6.33
N ILE A 22 -24.96 -0.66 -5.99
CA ILE A 22 -25.53 0.66 -6.27
C ILE A 22 -24.94 1.22 -7.58
N PRO A 23 -25.77 1.85 -8.44
CA PRO A 23 -25.26 2.54 -9.62
C PRO A 23 -24.23 3.61 -9.25
N PRO A 24 -23.28 3.93 -10.16
CA PRO A 24 -22.16 4.80 -9.85
C PRO A 24 -22.60 6.27 -9.73
N VAL A 25 -23.02 6.65 -8.53
CA VAL A 25 -23.27 8.04 -8.13
C VAL A 25 -22.06 8.55 -7.36
N LEU A 26 -21.42 9.59 -7.89
CA LEU A 26 -20.16 10.13 -7.38
C LEU A 26 -20.18 10.38 -5.87
N GLN A 27 -21.19 11.09 -5.38
CA GLN A 27 -21.31 11.47 -3.96
C GLN A 27 -21.35 10.26 -3.03
N LEU A 28 -22.12 9.22 -3.40
CA LEU A 28 -22.24 7.99 -2.61
C LEU A 28 -20.92 7.22 -2.61
N TYR A 29 -20.26 7.11 -3.77
CA TYR A 29 -18.99 6.41 -3.89
C TYR A 29 -17.89 7.05 -3.04
N LEU A 30 -17.84 8.39 -2.98
CA LEU A 30 -16.91 9.10 -2.09
C LEU A 30 -17.13 8.74 -0.61
N VAL A 31 -18.39 8.69 -0.15
CA VAL A 31 -18.72 8.28 1.22
C VAL A 31 -18.29 6.82 1.47
N TYR A 32 -18.58 5.92 0.55
CA TYR A 32 -18.18 4.51 0.66
C TYR A 32 -16.66 4.34 0.69
N MET A 33 -15.92 5.14 -0.07
CA MET A 33 -14.45 5.11 -0.05
C MET A 33 -13.85 5.63 1.25
N ILE A 34 -14.45 6.64 1.85
CA ILE A 34 -14.03 7.13 3.19
C ILE A 34 -14.24 6.03 4.24
N ILE A 35 -15.40 5.35 4.22
CA ILE A 35 -15.67 4.23 5.12
C ILE A 35 -14.69 3.07 4.83
N GLY A 36 -14.49 2.75 3.54
CA GLY A 36 -13.58 1.70 3.07
C GLY A 36 -12.13 1.94 3.48
N MET A 37 -11.66 3.19 3.51
CA MET A 37 -10.33 3.57 4.01
C MET A 37 -10.13 3.09 5.46
N PHE A 38 -11.12 3.28 6.34
CA PHE A 38 -11.04 2.79 7.72
C PHE A 38 -11.04 1.26 7.77
N GLY A 39 -11.80 0.60 6.90
CA GLY A 39 -11.77 -0.85 6.72
C GLY A 39 -10.39 -1.38 6.32
N ILE A 40 -9.78 -0.80 5.29
CA ILE A 40 -8.44 -1.15 4.80
C ILE A 40 -7.40 -0.93 5.90
N SER A 41 -7.42 0.22 6.56
CA SER A 41 -6.51 0.51 7.66
C SER A 41 -6.69 -0.48 8.82
N GLY A 42 -7.93 -0.89 9.10
CA GLY A 42 -8.24 -1.88 10.11
C GLY A 42 -7.70 -3.27 9.75
N ILE A 43 -7.86 -3.70 8.50
CA ILE A 43 -7.28 -4.96 8.01
C ILE A 43 -5.76 -4.91 8.10
N PHE A 44 -5.18 -3.81 7.63
CA PHE A 44 -3.74 -3.62 7.65
C PHE A 44 -3.20 -3.68 9.07
N HIS A 45 -3.75 -2.92 10.02
CA HIS A 45 -3.18 -2.83 11.36
C HIS A 45 -3.62 -3.96 12.34
N ASN A 46 -4.81 -4.56 12.15
CA ASN A 46 -5.36 -5.51 13.13
C ASN A 46 -5.37 -6.97 12.65
N ILE A 47 -5.42 -7.21 11.33
CA ILE A 47 -5.56 -8.56 10.76
C ILE A 47 -4.21 -9.05 10.22
N LEU A 48 -3.52 -8.27 9.40
CA LEU A 48 -2.23 -8.67 8.82
C LEU A 48 -1.18 -9.04 9.88
N PRO A 49 -1.00 -8.31 11.00
CA PRO A 49 -0.01 -8.69 11.99
C PRO A 49 -0.31 -10.03 12.64
N VAL A 50 -1.58 -10.38 12.83
CA VAL A 50 -1.97 -11.68 13.39
C VAL A 50 -1.66 -12.81 12.40
N ILE A 51 -1.84 -12.57 11.09
CA ILE A 51 -1.46 -13.53 10.05
C ILE A 51 0.07 -13.73 10.06
N PHE A 52 0.83 -12.64 10.14
CA PHE A 52 2.28 -12.71 10.21
C PHE A 52 2.80 -13.34 11.50
N GLU A 53 2.18 -13.09 12.65
CA GLU A 53 2.53 -13.74 13.93
C GLU A 53 2.33 -15.27 13.84
N LYS A 54 1.27 -15.72 13.14
CA LYS A 54 1.06 -17.16 12.88
C LYS A 54 2.12 -17.73 11.94
N LEU A 55 2.47 -17.00 10.88
CA LEU A 55 3.51 -17.43 9.94
C LEU A 55 4.90 -17.45 10.59
N GLN A 56 5.21 -16.47 11.44
CA GLN A 56 6.44 -16.43 12.22
C GLN A 56 6.56 -17.67 13.11
N LYS A 57 5.49 -18.04 13.83
CA LYS A 57 5.47 -19.27 14.65
C LYS A 57 5.63 -20.53 13.82
N LYS A 58 5.01 -20.60 12.63
CA LYS A 58 5.12 -21.74 11.71
C LYS A 58 6.56 -21.90 11.18
N TYR A 59 7.26 -20.80 10.93
CA TYR A 59 8.63 -20.79 10.41
C TYR A 59 9.68 -20.44 11.48
N ALA A 60 9.41 -20.77 12.75
CA ALA A 60 10.30 -20.42 13.86
C ALA A 60 11.73 -20.99 13.70
N TYR A 61 11.86 -22.16 13.06
CA TYR A 61 13.14 -22.83 12.81
C TYR A 61 13.92 -22.27 11.61
N ASP A 62 13.29 -21.43 10.77
CA ASP A 62 13.97 -20.73 9.68
C ASP A 62 14.20 -19.28 10.11
N ALA A 63 15.41 -19.01 10.61
CA ALA A 63 15.74 -17.72 11.20
C ALA A 63 15.53 -16.56 10.22
N THR A 64 15.82 -16.76 8.93
CA THR A 64 15.62 -15.72 7.89
C THR A 64 14.15 -15.37 7.70
N LYS A 65 13.26 -16.37 7.68
CA LYS A 65 11.82 -16.17 7.55
C LYS A 65 11.20 -15.61 8.83
N SER A 66 11.66 -16.06 10.00
CA SER A 66 11.19 -15.55 11.28
C SER A 66 11.50 -14.05 11.44
N ILE A 67 12.72 -13.62 11.07
CA ILE A 67 13.11 -12.20 11.05
C ILE A 67 12.27 -11.40 10.05
N LEU A 68 12.06 -11.94 8.84
CA LEU A 68 11.21 -11.31 7.82
C LEU A 68 9.79 -11.01 8.36
N TYR A 69 9.12 -12.00 8.96
CA TYR A 69 7.77 -11.81 9.49
C TYR A 69 7.75 -10.86 10.69
N SER A 70 8.76 -10.90 11.55
CA SER A 70 8.90 -9.95 12.66
C SER A 70 8.97 -8.50 12.16
N ASN A 71 9.80 -8.25 11.15
CA ASN A 71 9.95 -6.92 10.57
C ASN A 71 8.66 -6.44 9.88
N LEU A 72 7.94 -7.36 9.20
CA LEU A 72 6.65 -7.06 8.58
C LEU A 72 5.59 -6.70 9.62
N ILE A 73 5.55 -7.40 10.76
CA ILE A 73 4.65 -7.07 11.87
C ILE A 73 4.90 -5.63 12.36
N GLU A 74 6.17 -5.26 12.56
CA GLU A 74 6.54 -3.91 12.99
C GLU A 74 6.14 -2.85 11.95
N ALA A 75 6.48 -3.07 10.68
CA ALA A 75 6.17 -2.14 9.58
C ALA A 75 4.66 -1.91 9.44
N VAL A 76 3.87 -2.98 9.52
CA VAL A 76 2.42 -2.92 9.38
C VAL A 76 1.75 -2.28 10.61
N LYS A 77 2.27 -2.53 11.81
CA LYS A 77 1.78 -1.88 13.03
C LYS A 77 2.09 -0.37 13.02
N SER A 78 3.28 0.06 12.59
CA SER A 78 3.65 1.48 12.67
C SER A 78 2.99 2.37 11.62
N ASN A 79 2.59 1.84 10.46
CA ASN A 79 2.30 2.66 9.28
C ASN A 79 0.80 2.83 8.97
N GLY A 80 -0.05 2.86 10.00
CA GLY A 80 -1.50 2.98 9.84
C GLY A 80 -1.96 4.30 9.20
N PHE A 81 -1.25 5.41 9.41
CA PHE A 81 -1.58 6.70 8.76
C PHE A 81 -1.23 6.69 7.28
N LEU A 82 -0.03 6.22 6.92
CA LEU A 82 0.42 6.09 5.53
C LEU A 82 -0.56 5.22 4.71
N THR A 83 -0.99 4.10 5.28
CA THR A 83 -1.97 3.19 4.66
C THR A 83 -3.30 3.89 4.36
N ARG A 84 -3.79 4.72 5.30
CA ARG A 84 -5.02 5.50 5.11
C ARG A 84 -4.86 6.53 3.99
N MET A 85 -3.78 7.32 4.02
CA MET A 85 -3.53 8.34 3.01
C MET A 85 -3.40 7.77 1.60
N ILE A 86 -2.69 6.65 1.43
CA ILE A 86 -2.51 6.00 0.13
C ILE A 86 -3.83 5.42 -0.37
N SER A 87 -4.56 4.71 0.51
CA SER A 87 -5.81 4.07 0.12
C SER A 87 -6.87 5.07 -0.32
N ILE A 88 -7.13 6.13 0.45
CA ILE A 88 -8.11 7.15 0.09
C ILE A 88 -7.70 7.92 -1.17
N SER A 89 -6.41 8.24 -1.32
CA SER A 89 -5.90 8.96 -2.48
C SER A 89 -6.11 8.19 -3.77
N MET A 90 -5.76 6.90 -3.80
CA MET A 90 -5.95 6.06 -4.98
C MET A 90 -7.43 5.87 -5.31
N MET A 91 -8.24 5.61 -4.28
CA MET A 91 -9.68 5.36 -4.45
C MET A 91 -10.42 6.60 -4.97
N ILE A 92 -10.35 7.73 -4.26
CA ILE A 92 -11.06 8.96 -4.64
C ILE A 92 -10.68 9.39 -6.05
N LEU A 93 -9.40 9.33 -6.35
CA LEU A 93 -8.92 9.84 -7.61
C LEU A 93 -9.36 8.99 -8.80
N SER A 94 -9.35 7.65 -8.64
CA SER A 94 -9.87 6.76 -9.68
C SER A 94 -11.35 7.05 -10.01
N VAL A 95 -12.16 7.33 -9.00
CA VAL A 95 -13.58 7.64 -9.15
C VAL A 95 -13.81 9.02 -9.77
N LEU A 96 -13.03 10.03 -9.36
CA LEU A 96 -13.13 11.36 -9.95
C LEU A 96 -12.76 11.37 -11.44
N LEU A 97 -11.71 10.63 -11.82
CA LEU A 97 -11.33 10.46 -13.23
C LEU A 97 -12.43 9.78 -14.04
N CYS A 98 -13.00 8.69 -13.53
CA CYS A 98 -14.05 7.97 -14.24
C CYS A 98 -15.34 8.77 -14.34
N SER A 99 -15.80 9.37 -13.24
CA SER A 99 -17.06 10.10 -13.19
C SER A 99 -17.08 11.36 -14.07
N ASN A 100 -15.91 11.92 -14.42
CA ASN A 100 -15.81 13.13 -15.22
C ASN A 100 -15.25 12.86 -16.62
N ALA A 101 -15.16 11.59 -17.06
CA ALA A 101 -14.46 11.19 -18.30
C ALA A 101 -14.97 11.85 -19.60
N GLN A 102 -16.15 12.47 -19.59
CA GLN A 102 -16.71 13.17 -20.75
C GLN A 102 -16.47 14.70 -20.74
N GLN A 103 -16.07 15.28 -19.61
CA GLN A 103 -15.86 16.72 -19.47
C GLN A 103 -14.37 17.08 -19.60
N SER A 104 -13.97 17.53 -20.79
CA SER A 104 -12.55 17.76 -21.14
C SER A 104 -11.80 18.67 -20.16
N LEU A 105 -12.36 19.82 -19.80
CA LEU A 105 -11.73 20.77 -18.88
C LEU A 105 -11.57 20.18 -17.48
N THR A 106 -12.63 19.56 -16.94
CA THR A 106 -12.61 18.95 -15.60
C THR A 106 -11.58 17.82 -15.50
N ILE A 107 -11.47 16.97 -16.53
CA ILE A 107 -10.48 15.88 -16.57
C ILE A 107 -9.06 16.41 -16.53
N THR A 108 -8.75 17.48 -17.26
CA THR A 108 -7.39 18.03 -17.27
C THR A 108 -6.95 18.50 -15.88
N PHE A 109 -7.83 19.20 -15.15
CA PHE A 109 -7.55 19.60 -13.76
C PHE A 109 -7.41 18.41 -12.81
N ILE A 110 -8.23 17.37 -12.98
CA ILE A 110 -8.14 16.13 -12.18
C ILE A 110 -6.83 15.40 -12.50
N ALA A 111 -6.42 15.34 -13.76
CA ALA A 111 -5.18 14.70 -14.18
C ALA A 111 -3.94 15.43 -13.64
N ILE A 112 -3.93 16.77 -13.67
CA ILE A 112 -2.85 17.57 -13.03
C ILE A 112 -2.82 17.30 -11.52
N SER A 113 -3.99 17.30 -10.87
CA SER A 113 -4.09 16.96 -9.44
C SER A 113 -3.58 15.55 -9.15
N PHE A 114 -3.75 14.62 -10.08
CA PHE A 114 -3.23 13.26 -9.95
C PHE A 114 -1.71 13.21 -9.94
N VAL A 115 -1.05 13.93 -10.85
CA VAL A 115 0.40 14.00 -10.90
C VAL A 115 0.97 14.57 -9.59
N ILE A 116 0.33 15.62 -9.04
CA ILE A 116 0.73 16.22 -7.77
C ILE A 116 0.50 15.27 -6.59
N MET A 117 -0.64 14.58 -6.54
CA MET A 117 -0.91 13.61 -5.47
C MET A 117 0.04 12.42 -5.51
N ILE A 118 0.35 11.92 -6.71
CA ILE A 118 1.34 10.86 -6.93
C ILE A 118 2.70 11.27 -6.39
N SER A 119 3.18 12.47 -6.73
CA SER A 119 4.52 12.91 -6.31
C SER A 119 4.58 13.06 -4.78
N MET A 120 3.54 13.61 -4.16
CA MET A 120 3.42 13.66 -2.69
C MET A 120 3.37 12.27 -2.06
N MET A 121 2.64 11.33 -2.66
CA MET A 121 2.58 9.95 -2.18
C MET A 121 3.96 9.28 -2.22
N LEU A 122 4.72 9.47 -3.30
CA LEU A 122 6.09 8.97 -3.44
C LEU A 122 7.02 9.55 -2.37
N LEU A 123 6.91 10.85 -2.07
CA LEU A 123 7.67 11.51 -1.00
C LEU A 123 7.31 10.95 0.39
N CYS A 124 6.03 10.75 0.68
CA CYS A 124 5.59 10.14 1.93
C CYS A 124 6.12 8.71 2.09
N ILE A 125 6.06 7.91 1.03
CA ILE A 125 6.60 6.55 1.02
C ILE A 125 8.11 6.58 1.27
N TYR A 126 8.85 7.44 0.56
CA TYR A 126 10.29 7.58 0.72
C TYR A 126 10.69 7.94 2.15
N ASN A 127 10.04 8.96 2.75
CA ASN A 127 10.31 9.39 4.12
C ASN A 127 9.95 8.33 5.17
N ASN A 128 8.91 7.54 4.92
CA ASN A 128 8.57 6.44 5.80
C ASN A 128 9.64 5.33 5.73
N MET A 129 10.15 5.05 4.52
CA MET A 129 11.18 4.04 4.30
C MET A 129 12.53 4.45 4.87
N THR A 130 12.94 5.72 4.75
CA THR A 130 14.15 6.23 5.42
C THR A 130 14.03 6.08 6.94
N THR A 131 12.87 6.38 7.51
CA THR A 131 12.60 6.22 8.95
C THR A 131 12.66 4.76 9.39
N LEU A 132 12.04 3.85 8.63
CA LEU A 132 12.10 2.40 8.88
C LEU A 132 13.54 1.88 8.79
N ALA A 133 14.27 2.29 7.75
CA ALA A 133 15.66 1.91 7.55
C ALA A 133 16.56 2.40 8.70
N ALA A 134 16.36 3.63 9.16
CA ALA A 134 17.08 4.21 10.30
C ALA A 134 16.84 3.42 11.59
N LYS A 135 15.57 3.07 11.91
CA LYS A 135 15.24 2.26 13.10
C LYS A 135 15.91 0.88 13.09
N ARG A 136 16.09 0.30 11.91
CA ARG A 136 16.64 -1.06 11.74
C ARG A 136 18.15 -1.11 11.62
N THR A 137 18.83 0.03 11.61
CA THR A 137 20.30 0.10 11.59
C THR A 137 20.92 -0.78 12.69
N ILE A 138 20.41 -0.70 13.92
CA ILE A 138 20.90 -1.45 15.09
C ILE A 138 20.50 -2.94 15.01
N GLN A 139 19.26 -3.25 14.61
CA GLN A 139 18.81 -4.63 14.49
C GLN A 139 19.66 -5.41 13.47
N TYR A 140 19.86 -4.82 12.30
CA TYR A 140 20.68 -5.41 11.25
C TYR A 140 22.18 -5.37 11.57
N SER A 141 22.70 -4.52 12.47
CA SER A 141 24.10 -4.62 12.91
C SER A 141 24.28 -5.82 13.83
N ASN A 142 23.32 -6.07 14.72
CA ASN A 142 23.33 -7.24 15.59
C ASN A 142 23.26 -8.56 14.79
N LEU A 143 22.52 -8.59 13.68
CA LEU A 143 22.51 -9.77 12.80
C LEU A 143 23.87 -10.05 12.16
N VAL A 144 24.63 -9.02 11.78
CA VAL A 144 26.00 -9.21 11.26
C VAL A 144 26.91 -9.79 12.34
N LEU A 145 26.81 -9.30 13.57
CA LEU A 145 27.57 -9.84 14.72
C LEU A 145 27.22 -11.31 15.03
N LEU A 146 26.01 -11.75 14.70
CA LEU A 146 25.56 -13.14 14.81
C LEU A 146 26.01 -14.03 13.63
N GLY A 147 26.83 -13.50 12.71
CA GLY A 147 27.40 -14.26 11.59
C GLY A 147 26.56 -14.30 10.32
N TYR A 148 25.55 -13.45 10.18
CA TYR A 148 24.77 -13.37 8.94
C TYR A 148 25.53 -12.65 7.83
N ASP A 149 25.55 -13.26 6.64
CA ASP A 149 26.12 -12.65 5.44
C ASP A 149 25.31 -11.41 5.00
N GLU A 150 25.99 -10.38 4.51
CA GLU A 150 25.38 -9.17 3.94
C GLU A 150 24.37 -9.52 2.83
N LYS A 151 24.66 -10.55 2.02
CA LYS A 151 23.75 -11.03 0.98
C LYS A 151 22.42 -11.52 1.55
N MET A 152 22.45 -12.22 2.69
CA MET A 152 21.25 -12.70 3.37
C MET A 152 20.42 -11.53 3.92
N ILE A 153 21.07 -10.57 4.57
CA ILE A 153 20.41 -9.37 5.11
C ILE A 153 19.75 -8.57 3.98
N LYS A 154 20.45 -8.37 2.85
CA LYS A 154 19.90 -7.68 1.67
C LYS A 154 18.68 -8.40 1.08
N SER A 155 18.71 -9.73 1.04
CA SER A 155 17.57 -10.55 0.60
C SER A 155 16.37 -10.41 1.54
N ILE A 156 16.58 -10.40 2.87
CA ILE A 156 15.52 -10.18 3.86
C ILE A 156 14.88 -8.81 3.64
N ILE A 157 15.69 -7.75 3.54
CA ILE A 157 15.21 -6.37 3.32
C ILE A 157 14.35 -6.30 2.05
N LYS A 158 14.85 -6.82 0.92
CA LYS A 158 14.12 -6.78 -0.35
C LYS A 158 12.76 -7.49 -0.27
N LYS A 159 12.74 -8.70 0.30
CA LYS A 159 11.50 -9.46 0.48
C LYS A 159 10.51 -8.74 1.38
N GLU A 160 11.00 -8.13 2.45
CA GLU A 160 10.18 -7.41 3.40
C GLU A 160 9.50 -6.20 2.76
N GLN A 161 10.25 -5.40 2.01
CA GLN A 161 9.72 -4.26 1.26
C GLN A 161 8.67 -4.71 0.25
N TYR A 162 9.00 -5.73 -0.56
CA TYR A 162 8.08 -6.28 -1.55
C TYR A 162 6.75 -6.68 -0.92
N TRP A 163 6.78 -7.48 0.15
CA TRP A 163 5.55 -7.92 0.83
C TRP A 163 4.78 -6.78 1.48
N TYR A 164 5.48 -5.81 2.09
CA TYR A 164 4.85 -4.64 2.69
C TYR A 164 4.07 -3.81 1.66
N PHE A 165 4.70 -3.48 0.52
CA PHE A 165 4.04 -2.69 -0.53
C PHE A 165 2.99 -3.47 -1.31
N ALA A 166 3.24 -4.75 -1.59
CA ALA A 166 2.25 -5.60 -2.23
C ALA A 166 0.93 -5.55 -1.44
N LEU A 167 0.98 -5.66 -0.11
CA LEU A 167 -0.22 -5.62 0.73
C LEU A 167 -0.81 -4.21 0.87
N LEU A 168 0.03 -3.18 0.90
CA LEU A 168 -0.38 -1.78 1.00
C LEU A 168 -1.23 -1.36 -0.21
N PHE A 169 -0.82 -1.76 -1.42
CA PHE A 169 -1.50 -1.42 -2.66
C PHE A 169 -2.63 -2.39 -3.01
N LEU A 170 -2.52 -3.69 -2.70
CA LEU A 170 -3.50 -4.70 -3.10
C LEU A 170 -4.92 -4.41 -2.60
N LEU A 171 -5.08 -4.04 -1.32
CA LEU A 171 -6.40 -3.76 -0.73
C LEU A 171 -7.15 -2.60 -1.43
N PRO A 172 -6.56 -1.39 -1.57
CA PRO A 172 -7.23 -0.31 -2.28
C PRO A 172 -7.34 -0.56 -3.79
N PHE A 173 -6.43 -1.33 -4.39
CA PHE A 173 -6.51 -1.65 -5.82
C PHE A 173 -7.76 -2.46 -6.19
N VAL A 174 -8.22 -3.36 -5.30
CA VAL A 174 -9.48 -4.08 -5.48
C VAL A 174 -10.67 -3.11 -5.58
N TYR A 175 -10.73 -2.08 -4.73
CA TYR A 175 -11.78 -1.05 -4.82
C TYR A 175 -11.73 -0.27 -6.11
N VAL A 176 -10.53 0.10 -6.56
CA VAL A 176 -10.33 0.84 -7.82
C VAL A 176 -10.83 0.03 -9.00
N ILE A 177 -10.45 -1.25 -9.12
CA ILE A 177 -10.89 -2.13 -10.22
C ILE A 177 -12.42 -2.23 -10.26
N ILE A 178 -13.05 -2.56 -9.11
CA ILE A 178 -14.50 -2.72 -9.04
C ILE A 178 -15.22 -1.42 -9.44
N SER A 179 -14.72 -0.28 -8.96
CA SER A 179 -15.29 1.03 -9.28
C SER A 179 -15.18 1.32 -10.77
N ILE A 180 -14.00 1.14 -11.38
CA ILE A 180 -13.77 1.37 -12.80
C ILE A 180 -14.68 0.48 -13.66
N VAL A 181 -14.79 -0.82 -13.34
CA VAL A 181 -15.67 -1.74 -14.07
C VAL A 181 -17.13 -1.27 -14.01
N LYS A 182 -17.59 -0.79 -12.85
CA LYS A 182 -18.92 -0.21 -12.72
C LYS A 182 -19.10 1.04 -13.57
N PHE A 183 -18.13 1.95 -13.55
CA PHE A 183 -18.20 3.14 -14.37
C PHE A 183 -18.21 2.82 -15.88
N MET A 184 -17.49 1.79 -16.34
CA MET A 184 -17.57 1.33 -17.73
C MET A 184 -18.96 0.82 -18.10
N MET A 185 -19.63 0.09 -17.22
CA MET A 185 -20.95 -0.49 -17.52
C MET A 185 -22.09 0.53 -17.57
N TYR A 186 -21.99 1.64 -16.82
CA TYR A 186 -23.09 2.61 -16.65
C TYR A 186 -22.88 3.94 -17.37
N GLN A 187 -21.62 4.35 -17.62
CA GLN A 187 -21.30 5.65 -18.22
C GLN A 187 -20.61 5.53 -19.59
N ASP A 188 -20.58 4.32 -20.17
CA ASP A 188 -19.96 4.01 -21.47
C ASP A 188 -18.56 4.60 -21.62
N ILE A 189 -17.75 4.49 -20.57
CA ILE A 189 -16.37 4.98 -20.58
C ILE A 189 -15.56 4.17 -21.59
N SER A 190 -14.77 4.88 -22.39
CA SER A 190 -13.85 4.27 -23.35
C SER A 190 -12.89 3.29 -22.68
N ILE A 191 -12.77 2.09 -23.26
CA ILE A 191 -11.85 1.04 -22.81
C ILE A 191 -10.40 1.56 -22.78
N ILE A 192 -10.02 2.42 -23.73
CA ILE A 192 -8.68 3.02 -23.81
C ILE A 192 -8.40 3.89 -22.58
N PHE A 193 -9.40 4.65 -22.10
CA PHE A 193 -9.28 5.46 -20.90
C PHE A 193 -9.15 4.60 -19.65
N THR A 194 -9.91 3.51 -19.54
CA THR A 194 -9.75 2.56 -18.44
C THR A 194 -8.36 1.95 -18.39
N ILE A 195 -7.85 1.50 -19.54
CA ILE A 195 -6.51 0.90 -19.63
C ILE A 195 -5.44 1.93 -19.21
N SER A 196 -5.57 3.19 -19.62
CA SER A 196 -4.60 4.22 -19.25
C SER A 196 -4.58 4.50 -17.76
N VAL A 197 -5.75 4.58 -17.11
CA VAL A 197 -5.85 4.76 -15.65
C VAL A 197 -5.21 3.59 -14.90
N LEU A 198 -5.49 2.35 -15.32
CA LEU A 198 -4.87 1.16 -14.71
C LEU A 198 -3.36 1.12 -14.94
N ALA A 199 -2.89 1.49 -16.14
CA ALA A 199 -1.46 1.54 -16.46
C ALA A 199 -0.71 2.52 -15.56
N VAL A 200 -1.30 3.68 -15.24
CA VAL A 200 -0.68 4.65 -14.31
C VAL A 200 -0.48 4.01 -12.94
N PHE A 201 -1.46 3.28 -12.40
CA PHE A 201 -1.30 2.61 -11.10
C PHE A 201 -0.21 1.52 -11.14
N ILE A 202 -0.08 0.78 -12.23
CA ILE A 202 1.01 -0.21 -12.39
C ILE A 202 2.38 0.49 -12.40
N VAL A 203 2.51 1.59 -13.14
CA VAL A 203 3.74 2.41 -13.16
C VAL A 203 4.06 2.93 -11.76
N LEU A 204 3.07 3.37 -10.99
CA LEU A 204 3.26 3.79 -9.60
C LEU A 204 3.81 2.70 -8.71
N ILE A 205 3.30 1.48 -8.84
CA ILE A 205 3.77 0.33 -8.05
C ILE A 205 5.25 0.06 -8.37
N ILE A 206 5.61 0.04 -9.65
CA ILE A 206 7.00 -0.17 -10.11
C ILE A 206 7.93 0.94 -9.60
N LEU A 207 7.49 2.20 -9.69
CA LEU A 207 8.26 3.36 -9.18
C LEU A 207 8.46 3.27 -7.67
N CYS A 208 7.43 2.89 -6.92
CA CYS A 208 7.54 2.68 -5.47
C CYS A 208 8.57 1.60 -5.13
N GLU A 209 8.55 0.48 -5.85
CA GLU A 209 9.53 -0.60 -5.65
C GLU A 209 10.96 -0.11 -5.86
N LYS A 210 11.21 0.65 -6.94
CA LYS A 210 12.53 1.22 -7.26
C LYS A 210 12.98 2.28 -6.27
N LEU A 211 12.09 3.19 -5.86
CA LEU A 211 12.43 4.23 -4.88
C LEU A 211 12.86 3.65 -3.53
N CYS A 212 12.36 2.47 -3.17
CA CYS A 212 12.63 1.83 -1.89
C CYS A 212 14.03 1.19 -1.78
N GLU A 213 14.72 0.95 -2.91
CA GLU A 213 16.09 0.44 -2.89
C GLU A 213 17.10 1.51 -2.41
N LEU A 214 16.79 2.80 -2.63
CA LEU A 214 17.66 3.95 -2.33
C LEU A 214 17.95 4.15 -0.83
N PRO A 215 16.96 4.22 0.09
CA PRO A 215 17.23 4.49 1.51
C PRO A 215 18.01 3.36 2.18
N HIS A 216 17.81 2.10 1.78
CA HIS A 216 18.58 0.98 2.33
C HIS A 216 19.97 0.86 1.74
N ALA A 217 20.17 1.20 0.46
CA ALA A 217 21.50 1.34 -0.11
C ALA A 217 22.31 2.42 0.64
N ALA A 218 21.67 3.53 1.03
CA ALA A 218 22.29 4.57 1.84
C ALA A 218 22.67 4.08 3.25
N VAL A 219 21.78 3.33 3.92
CA VAL A 219 22.07 2.75 5.25
C VAL A 219 23.20 1.73 5.19
N LEU A 220 23.23 0.85 4.17
CA LEU A 220 24.30 -0.13 3.99
C LEU A 220 25.63 0.54 3.61
N LYS A 221 25.60 1.64 2.86
CA LYS A 221 26.80 2.42 2.49
C LYS A 221 27.39 3.18 3.68
N ASN A 222 26.55 3.78 4.54
CA ASN A 222 27.02 4.47 5.75
C ASN A 222 27.70 3.53 6.77
N ARG A 223 27.36 2.23 6.76
CA ARG A 223 28.05 1.24 7.63
C ARG A 223 29.49 0.95 7.25
N ARG A 224 29.86 1.07 5.97
CA ARG A 224 31.26 0.87 5.54
C ARG A 224 32.20 1.95 6.07
N PHE A 225 31.67 3.04 6.61
CA PHE A 225 32.45 4.15 7.15
C PHE A 225 32.46 4.19 8.69
N SER A 226 31.79 3.23 9.36
CA SER A 226 31.77 3.12 10.82
C SER A 226 32.46 1.86 11.35
N SER A 227 33.25 1.17 10.52
CA SER A 227 34.11 0.05 10.89
C SER A 227 35.56 0.51 10.97
#